data_AF-A0A2D9JN57-F1
#
_entry.id   AF-A0A2D9JN57-F1
#
_cell.length_a   1.000
_cell.length_b   1.000
_cell.length_c   1.000
_cell.angle_alpha   90.00
_cell.angle_beta   90.00
_cell.angle_gamma   90.00
#
_symmetry.space_group_name_H-M   'P 1'
#
loop_
_entity.id
_entity.type
_entity.pdbx_description
1 polymer ?
#
loop_
_entity_poly.entity_id
_entity_poly.type
_entity_poly.pdbx_seq_one_letter_code
_entity_poly.pdbx_strand_id
1 'polypeptide(L)'
;QAPTRRQPQQFARGSIRELSSMLEAVVSSGTGYRARQKLPRNQFVAGKTGTGDNFVDAWFIGYTKDLVIGVWIGNDRPRSMSGVYGGTAPARAFNGMLRDIVKHTDVTVATAGG
;
A
#
# COMPACT_ATOMS: atom_id res chain seq x y z
N GLN A 1 -2.74 13.07 23.50
CA GLN A 1 -2.18 11.80 24.04
C GLN A 1 -2.62 10.68 23.12
N ALA A 2 -1.70 9.91 22.54
CA ALA A 2 -2.03 8.72 21.75
C ALA A 2 -2.48 7.57 22.68
N PRO A 3 -3.35 6.65 22.25
CA PRO A 3 -3.91 5.63 23.13
C PRO A 3 -2.83 4.63 23.60
N THR A 4 -2.55 4.66 24.90
CA THR A 4 -1.56 3.84 25.63
C THR A 4 -2.04 2.42 25.94
N ARG A 5 -2.85 1.79 25.08
CA ARG A 5 -3.26 0.39 25.26
C ARG A 5 -2.69 -0.44 24.12
N ARG A 6 -1.68 -1.28 24.42
CA ARG A 6 -1.28 -2.34 23.48
C ARG A 6 -2.51 -3.17 23.17
N GLN A 7 -3.00 -3.05 21.94
CA GLN A 7 -4.10 -3.86 21.46
C GLN A 7 -3.66 -5.33 21.54
N PRO A 8 -4.54 -6.25 22.01
CA PRO A 8 -4.19 -7.65 22.07
C PRO A 8 -3.86 -8.15 20.66
N GLN A 9 -2.79 -8.94 20.57
CA GLN A 9 -2.35 -9.50 19.30
C GLN A 9 -3.41 -10.48 18.78
N GLN A 10 -4.06 -10.14 17.67
CA GLN A 10 -5.17 -10.92 17.11
C GLN A 10 -4.71 -12.13 16.28
N PHE A 11 -3.53 -12.05 15.66
CA PHE A 11 -2.99 -13.07 14.76
C PHE A 11 -1.59 -13.49 15.17
N ALA A 12 -1.21 -14.74 14.92
CA ALA A 12 0.13 -15.25 15.20
C ALA A 12 1.21 -14.45 14.44
N ARG A 13 2.38 -14.25 15.07
CA ARG A 13 3.48 -13.47 14.46
C ARG A 13 3.97 -14.11 13.16
N GLY A 14 4.01 -15.44 13.11
CA GLY A 14 4.41 -16.20 11.91
C GLY A 14 3.51 -15.89 10.72
N SER A 15 2.20 -16.01 10.89
CA SER A 15 1.21 -15.73 9.84
C SER A 15 1.28 -14.30 9.33
N ILE A 16 1.52 -13.31 10.20
CA ILE A 16 1.69 -11.90 9.78
C ILE A 16 2.97 -11.69 8.96
N ARG A 17 4.07 -12.39 9.29
CA ARG A 17 5.30 -12.34 8.50
C ARG A 17 5.11 -12.95 7.12
N GLU A 18 4.45 -14.10 7.05
CA GLU A 18 4.11 -14.77 5.78
C GLU A 18 3.20 -13.90 4.92
N LEU A 19 2.12 -13.37 5.50
CA LEU A 19 1.21 -12.46 4.81
C LEU A 19 1.95 -11.21 4.30
N SER A 20 2.85 -10.63 5.11
CA SER A 20 3.64 -9.47 4.68
C SER A 20 4.55 -9.80 3.50
N SER A 21 5.17 -10.99 3.49
CA SER A 21 5.97 -11.48 2.35
C SER A 21 5.13 -11.63 1.08
N MET A 22 3.92 -12.21 1.21
CA MET A 22 2.98 -12.33 0.09
C MET A 22 2.53 -10.95 -0.44
N LEU A 23 2.27 -9.99 0.44
CA LEU A 23 1.88 -8.64 0.05
C LEU A 23 3.04 -7.81 -0.51
N GLU A 24 4.28 -8.09 -0.12
CA GLU A 24 5.47 -7.54 -0.78
C GLU A 24 5.60 -8.08 -2.21
N ALA A 25 5.30 -9.37 -2.44
CA ALA A 25 5.29 -9.96 -3.77
C ALA A 25 4.29 -9.27 -4.72
N VAL A 26 3.12 -8.84 -4.22
CA VAL A 26 2.12 -8.11 -5.01
C VAL A 26 2.69 -6.80 -5.58
N VAL A 27 3.54 -6.10 -4.84
CA VAL A 27 4.10 -4.81 -5.27
C VAL A 27 5.48 -4.94 -5.93
N SER A 28 6.16 -6.08 -5.79
CA SER A 28 7.47 -6.32 -6.42
C SER A 28 7.36 -6.96 -7.80
N SER A 29 6.38 -7.85 -8.02
CA SER A 29 6.17 -8.55 -9.29
C SER A 29 4.70 -8.77 -9.67
N GLY A 30 3.76 -8.45 -8.78
CA GLY A 30 2.34 -8.67 -9.01
C GLY A 30 1.55 -7.45 -9.51
N THR A 31 0.23 -7.50 -9.29
CA THR A 31 -0.73 -6.49 -9.75
C THR A 31 -0.51 -5.09 -9.15
N GLY A 32 0.19 -4.99 -8.03
CA GLY A 32 0.52 -3.74 -7.35
C GLY A 32 1.85 -3.13 -7.78
N TYR A 33 2.53 -3.66 -8.80
CA TYR A 33 3.89 -3.28 -9.20
C TYR A 33 4.14 -1.76 -9.28
N ARG A 34 3.15 -1.00 -9.73
CA ARG A 34 3.24 0.46 -9.86
C ARG A 34 3.42 1.19 -8.52
N ALA A 35 3.05 0.58 -7.40
CA ALA A 35 3.22 1.14 -6.06
C ALA A 35 4.69 1.25 -5.62
N ARG A 36 5.59 0.40 -6.14
CA ARG A 36 7.02 0.36 -5.75
C ARG A 36 7.95 1.04 -6.76
N GLN A 37 7.44 1.46 -7.91
CA GLN A 37 8.30 2.02 -8.96
C GLN A 37 9.11 3.22 -8.44
N LYS A 38 10.41 3.23 -8.79
CA LYS A 38 11.38 4.27 -8.41
C LYS A 38 11.64 4.39 -6.90
N LEU A 39 11.16 3.47 -6.07
CA LEU A 39 11.57 3.38 -4.67
C LEU A 39 12.89 2.60 -4.55
N PRO A 40 13.71 2.90 -3.53
CA PRO A 40 14.88 2.09 -3.21
C PRO A 40 14.52 0.61 -3.00
N ARG A 41 15.39 -0.31 -3.43
CA ARG A 41 15.14 -1.75 -3.27
C ARG A 41 15.00 -2.19 -1.83
N ASN A 42 15.68 -1.51 -0.90
CA ASN A 42 15.64 -1.79 0.53
C ASN A 42 14.45 -1.12 1.26
N GLN A 43 13.68 -0.27 0.59
CA GLN A 43 12.42 0.23 1.15
C GLN A 43 11.40 -0.92 1.21
N PHE A 44 11.02 -1.31 2.43
CA PHE A 44 9.89 -2.20 2.64
C PHE A 44 8.59 -1.50 2.22
N VAL A 45 7.87 -2.11 1.29
CA VAL A 45 6.51 -1.76 0.89
C VAL A 45 5.75 -3.06 0.65
N ALA A 46 4.57 -3.16 1.22
CA ALA A 46 3.63 -4.24 0.98
C ALA A 46 2.25 -3.64 0.68
N GLY A 47 1.44 -4.32 -0.13
CA GLY A 47 0.10 -3.80 -0.42
C GLY A 47 -0.75 -4.73 -1.27
N LYS A 48 -2.00 -4.36 -1.44
CA LYS A 48 -2.98 -5.12 -2.23
C LYS A 48 -3.83 -4.21 -3.09
N THR A 49 -4.11 -4.70 -4.29
CA THR A 49 -5.06 -4.14 -5.24
C THR A 49 -6.49 -4.59 -4.91
N GLY A 50 -7.45 -3.69 -5.05
CA GLY A 50 -8.88 -3.99 -5.08
C GLY A 50 -9.53 -3.33 -6.29
N THR A 51 -10.48 -4.01 -6.91
CA THR A 51 -11.27 -3.48 -8.03
C THR A 51 -12.69 -3.98 -7.82
N GLY A 52 -13.65 -3.07 -7.71
CA GLY A 52 -15.05 -3.43 -7.61
C GLY A 52 -15.59 -3.91 -8.96
N ASP A 53 -16.75 -4.55 -8.92
CA ASP A 53 -17.44 -5.01 -10.11
C ASP A 53 -17.73 -3.85 -11.07
N ASN A 54 -17.80 -4.14 -12.36
CA ASN A 54 -18.04 -3.14 -13.43
C ASN A 54 -17.06 -1.96 -13.43
N PHE A 55 -15.91 -2.06 -12.75
CA PHE A 55 -14.88 -1.02 -12.66
C PHE A 55 -15.41 0.31 -12.08
N VAL A 56 -16.35 0.25 -11.13
CA VAL A 56 -16.87 1.46 -10.47
C VAL A 56 -16.01 1.91 -9.29
N ASP A 57 -15.24 0.99 -8.71
CA ASP A 57 -14.32 1.22 -7.60
C ASP A 57 -12.92 0.69 -7.93
N ALA A 58 -11.89 1.47 -7.62
CA ALA A 58 -10.51 1.05 -7.71
C ALA A 58 -9.76 1.43 -6.42
N TRP A 59 -9.22 0.43 -5.75
CA TRP A 59 -8.53 0.55 -4.46
C TRP A 59 -7.09 0.10 -4.55
N PHE A 60 -6.22 0.81 -3.84
CA PHE A 60 -4.92 0.28 -3.44
C PHE A 60 -4.68 0.61 -1.97
N ILE A 61 -4.43 -0.42 -1.16
CA ILE A 61 -4.03 -0.25 0.23
C ILE A 61 -2.61 -0.79 0.36
N GLY A 62 -1.71 0.04 0.87
CA GLY A 62 -0.32 -0.34 1.09
C GLY A 62 0.21 0.20 2.42
N TYR A 63 1.31 -0.39 2.86
CA TYR A 63 1.97 0.01 4.09
C TYR A 63 3.49 -0.11 3.98
N THR A 64 4.16 0.68 4.80
CA THR A 64 5.59 0.59 5.12
C THR A 64 5.74 0.16 6.59
N LYS A 65 6.94 0.30 7.17
CA LYS A 65 7.13 0.04 8.60
C LYS A 65 6.34 1.01 9.50
N ASP A 66 6.11 2.21 9.01
CA ASP A 66 5.64 3.34 9.82
C ASP A 66 4.30 3.93 9.34
N LEU A 67 3.92 3.65 8.08
CA LEU A 67 2.74 4.24 7.45
C LEU A 67 1.82 3.18 6.87
N VAL A 68 0.52 3.46 6.92
CA VAL A 68 -0.51 2.79 6.12
C VAL A 68 -1.19 3.87 5.27
N ILE A 69 -1.30 3.64 3.97
CA ILE A 69 -1.96 4.54 3.02
C ILE A 69 -2.99 3.75 2.23
N GLY A 70 -4.23 4.21 2.24
CA GLY A 70 -5.31 3.72 1.38
C GLY A 70 -5.64 4.76 0.31
N VAL A 71 -5.74 4.32 -0.94
CA VAL A 71 -6.18 5.13 -2.07
C VAL A 71 -7.40 4.50 -2.68
N TRP A 72 -8.46 5.28 -2.78
CA TRP A 72 -9.63 4.96 -3.58
C TRP A 72 -9.77 5.93 -4.72
N ILE A 73 -10.18 5.42 -5.87
CA ILE A 73 -10.62 6.21 -7.00
C ILE A 73 -11.94 5.60 -7.45
N GLY A 74 -12.95 6.47 -7.59
CA GLY A 74 -14.30 6.15 -8.01
C GLY A 74 -15.06 7.42 -8.37
N ASN A 75 -16.27 7.24 -8.89
CA ASN A 75 -17.20 8.33 -9.15
C ASN A 75 -18.25 8.37 -8.03
N ASP A 76 -18.70 9.55 -7.61
CA ASP A 76 -19.77 9.70 -6.61
C ASP A 76 -21.08 9.00 -7.00
N ARG A 77 -21.30 8.83 -8.31
CA ARG A 77 -22.35 7.97 -8.87
C ARG A 77 -21.68 6.78 -9.58
N PRO A 78 -22.21 5.55 -9.46
CA PRO A 78 -21.58 4.35 -10.00
C PRO A 78 -21.49 4.43 -11.52
N ARG A 79 -20.33 4.86 -12.01
CA ARG A 79 -19.98 4.95 -13.43
C ARG A 79 -18.68 4.20 -13.64
N SER A 80 -18.70 3.30 -14.63
CA SER A 80 -17.54 2.49 -14.98
C SER A 80 -16.36 3.38 -15.40
N MET A 81 -15.18 3.07 -14.87
CA MET A 81 -13.94 3.77 -15.18
C MET A 81 -13.04 2.88 -16.05
N SER A 82 -13.15 3.02 -17.37
CA SER A 82 -12.35 2.24 -18.31
C SER A 82 -10.85 2.39 -18.03
N GLY A 83 -10.15 1.25 -17.87
CA GLY A 83 -8.71 1.23 -17.60
C GLY A 83 -8.30 1.65 -16.18
N VAL A 84 -9.25 1.91 -15.28
CA VAL A 84 -8.98 2.24 -13.87
C VAL A 84 -9.34 1.05 -12.99
N TYR A 85 -8.30 0.39 -12.49
CA TYR A 85 -8.37 -0.70 -11.51
C TYR A 85 -7.28 -0.52 -10.45
N GLY A 86 -7.32 -1.28 -9.36
CA GLY A 86 -6.44 -1.04 -8.18
C GLY A 86 -4.95 -0.87 -8.49
N GLY A 87 -4.43 -1.66 -9.45
CA GLY A 87 -3.02 -1.60 -9.88
C GLY A 87 -2.64 -0.40 -10.76
N THR A 88 -3.59 0.48 -11.11
CA THR A 88 -3.37 1.60 -12.05
C THR A 88 -3.23 2.95 -11.35
N ALA A 89 -4.23 3.84 -11.49
CA ALA A 89 -4.24 5.16 -10.88
C ALA A 89 -4.13 5.08 -9.34
N PRO A 90 -4.81 4.17 -8.62
CA PRO A 90 -4.67 4.08 -7.16
C PRO A 90 -3.25 3.71 -6.72
N ALA A 91 -2.65 2.65 -7.29
CA ALA A 91 -1.28 2.25 -6.97
C ALA A 91 -0.24 3.33 -7.33
N ARG A 92 -0.44 4.08 -8.43
CA ARG A 92 0.42 5.22 -8.79
C ARG A 92 0.28 6.38 -7.82
N ALA A 93 -0.95 6.71 -7.41
CA ALA A 93 -1.20 7.77 -6.44
C ALA A 93 -0.60 7.42 -5.07
N PHE A 94 -0.70 6.16 -4.63
CA PHE A 94 0.01 5.66 -3.46
C PHE A 94 1.52 5.90 -3.58
N ASN A 95 2.14 5.52 -4.71
CA ASN A 95 3.58 5.71 -4.92
C ASN A 95 3.98 7.19 -4.86
N GLY A 96 3.20 8.07 -5.50
CA GLY A 96 3.41 9.52 -5.45
C GLY A 96 3.37 10.06 -4.02
N MET A 97 2.29 9.78 -3.30
CA MET A 97 2.13 10.20 -1.90
C MET A 97 3.24 9.67 -1.01
N LEU A 98 3.58 8.38 -1.09
CA LEU A 98 4.65 7.80 -0.29
C LEU A 98 5.99 8.49 -0.59
N ARG A 99 6.32 8.71 -1.86
CA ARG A 99 7.56 9.40 -2.27
C ARG A 99 7.61 10.84 -1.78
N ASP A 100 6.48 11.52 -1.68
CA ASP A 100 6.44 12.88 -1.18
C ASP A 100 6.50 12.94 0.34
N ILE A 101 5.76 12.08 1.05
CA ILE A 101 5.83 11.97 2.52
C ILE A 101 7.27 11.68 2.97
N VAL A 102 7.93 10.73 2.33
CA VAL A 102 9.32 10.34 2.63
C VAL A 102 10.32 11.48 2.47
N LYS A 103 10.10 12.42 1.53
CA LYS A 103 11.00 13.58 1.36
C LYS A 103 10.83 14.62 2.46
N HIS A 104 9.68 14.64 3.13
CA HIS A 104 9.27 15.73 4.01
C HIS A 104 9.08 15.31 5.47
N THR A 105 9.36 14.04 5.81
CA THR A 105 9.18 13.52 7.16
C THR A 105 10.32 12.57 7.53
N ASP A 106 10.63 12.49 8.83
CA ASP A 106 11.53 11.47 9.40
C ASP A 106 10.85 10.09 9.52
N VAL A 107 9.80 9.84 8.72
CA VAL A 107 9.25 8.50 8.57
C VAL A 107 10.40 7.62 8.10
N THR A 108 10.69 6.58 8.87
CA THR A 108 11.83 5.73 8.64
C THR A 108 11.56 4.90 7.39
N VAL A 109 12.04 5.42 6.27
CA VAL A 109 12.43 4.63 5.10
C VAL A 109 13.58 3.78 5.56
N ALA A 110 13.28 2.71 6.30
CA ALA A 110 14.31 1.90 6.88
C ALA A 110 15.14 1.30 5.76
N THR A 111 16.29 1.92 5.52
CA THR A 111 17.49 1.26 5.03
C THR A 111 17.65 0.04 5.92
N ALA A 112 17.35 -1.15 5.38
CA ALA A 112 17.79 -2.38 5.99
C ALA A 112 19.34 -2.33 6.02
N GLY A 113 19.90 -2.09 7.20
CA GLY A 113 21.34 -2.02 7.46
C GLY A 113 21.63 -1.34 8.79
N GLY A 114 21.87 -2.15 9.83
CA GLY A 114 22.18 -1.75 11.20
C GLY A 114 21.50 -2.64 12.22
#